data_AF-A0A8T4VY10-F1
#
_entry.id   AF-A0A8T4VY10-F1
#
_cell.length_a   1.000
_cell.length_b   1.000
_cell.length_c   1.000
_cell.angle_alpha   90.00
_cell.angle_beta   90.00
_cell.angle_gamma   90.00
#
_symmetry.space_group_name_H-M   'P 1'
#
loop_
_entity.id
_entity.type
_entity.pdbx_description
1 polymer ?
#
loop_
_entity_poly.entity_id
_entity_poly.type
_entity_poly.pdbx_seq_one_letter_code
_entity_poly.pdbx_strand_id
1 'polypeptide(L)'
;MKKVLLLSGLCLLLFFSSIQSATFAFTENNSVFDGQVSSPFTQSITIYNPYEEVDFDSVYYYKANLHTHTTESDGSNDPNEVIYHYHDIGNYDILSITDHSLNTWPWTDYIDENPVESSSSSAYYPDLNLLAISGNELSMGHHRSSLLNDYPFGGFFMHFAFWKIQQDNGVSFFNHPGRYTYDASWYQHYFDWFDDCVVGVEVFNQGDRYPTDRILWDEIN
;
A
#
# COMPACT_ATOMS: atom_id res chain seq x y z
N MET A 1 53.50 24.41 -32.26
CA MET A 1 52.07 24.20 -32.57
C MET A 1 51.46 23.37 -31.41
N LYS A 2 50.21 23.49 -30.92
CA LYS A 2 48.87 23.26 -31.55
C LYS A 2 48.83 21.93 -32.34
N LYS A 3 47.83 21.04 -32.27
CA LYS A 3 46.66 20.73 -31.38
C LYS A 3 46.36 19.21 -31.70
N VAL A 4 45.82 18.30 -30.88
CA VAL A 4 44.92 18.31 -29.70
C VAL A 4 45.27 17.12 -28.77
N LEU A 5 44.70 17.07 -27.56
CA LEU A 5 44.48 15.82 -26.81
C LEU A 5 42.96 15.50 -26.86
N LEU A 6 42.56 14.32 -27.33
CA LEU A 6 41.14 13.92 -27.29
C LEU A 6 40.78 13.37 -25.92
N LEU A 7 39.77 13.96 -25.27
CA LEU A 7 38.94 13.30 -24.28
C LEU A 7 37.60 12.96 -24.94
N SER A 8 37.22 11.69 -24.87
CA SER A 8 35.91 11.18 -25.29
C SER A 8 35.54 10.02 -24.35
N GLY A 9 34.42 10.05 -23.63
CA GLY A 9 33.49 11.17 -23.47
C GLY A 9 32.57 10.96 -22.27
N LEU A 10 32.07 12.03 -21.68
CA LEU A 10 31.10 11.97 -20.58
C LEU A 10 29.71 11.75 -21.16
N CYS A 11 29.19 10.51 -21.07
CA CYS A 11 27.84 10.19 -21.55
C CYS A 11 26.80 10.63 -20.51
N LEU A 12 26.34 11.88 -20.61
CA LEU A 12 25.25 12.40 -19.78
C LEU A 12 23.90 11.96 -20.37
N LEU A 13 23.36 10.83 -19.89
CA LEU A 13 22.03 10.34 -20.26
C LEU A 13 20.94 11.20 -19.61
N LEU A 14 20.58 12.30 -20.27
CA LEU A 14 19.35 13.03 -19.99
C LEU A 14 18.18 12.32 -20.66
N PHE A 15 17.49 11.47 -19.90
CA PHE A 15 16.20 10.92 -20.33
C PHE A 15 15.14 12.02 -20.33
N PHE A 16 14.88 12.59 -21.51
CA PHE A 16 13.64 13.32 -21.76
C PHE A 16 12.53 12.29 -21.99
N SER A 17 11.76 12.01 -20.94
CA SER A 17 10.51 11.26 -21.03
C SER A 17 9.56 11.96 -22.01
N SER A 18 9.27 11.31 -23.13
CA SER A 18 8.41 11.86 -24.17
C SER A 18 6.96 11.82 -23.75
N ILE A 19 6.46 12.93 -23.17
CA ILE A 19 5.05 13.09 -22.78
C ILE A 19 4.17 13.03 -24.04
N GLN A 20 3.61 11.86 -24.34
CA GLN A 20 2.52 11.70 -25.30
C GLN A 20 1.20 11.89 -24.57
N SER A 21 0.72 13.14 -24.52
CA SER A 21 -0.57 13.48 -23.92
C SER A 21 -1.74 12.94 -24.75
N ALA A 22 -2.19 11.73 -24.42
CA ALA A 22 -3.37 11.10 -25.01
C ALA A 22 -4.65 11.88 -24.65
N THR A 23 -5.17 12.65 -25.61
CA THR A 23 -6.41 13.42 -25.42
C THR A 23 -7.62 12.54 -25.74
N PHE A 24 -8.20 11.91 -24.72
CA PHE A 24 -9.41 11.09 -24.87
C PHE A 24 -10.67 11.95 -24.89
N ALA A 25 -11.41 11.91 -26.01
CA ALA A 25 -12.75 12.48 -26.12
C ALA A 25 -13.80 11.37 -25.91
N PHE A 26 -14.28 11.23 -24.68
CA PHE A 26 -15.38 10.31 -24.37
C PHE A 26 -16.65 10.73 -25.12
N THR A 27 -17.12 9.86 -26.02
CA THR A 27 -18.43 10.01 -26.67
C THR A 27 -19.39 9.02 -26.01
N GLU A 28 -19.93 9.37 -24.85
CA GLU A 28 -21.00 8.58 -24.24
C GLU A 28 -22.23 8.58 -25.16
N ASN A 29 -22.68 7.40 -25.59
CA ASN A 29 -24.01 7.22 -26.19
C ASN A 29 -25.10 7.21 -25.11
N ASN A 30 -25.05 8.17 -24.18
CA ASN A 30 -26.11 8.42 -23.23
C ASN A 30 -27.30 9.02 -24.00
N SER A 31 -28.47 8.37 -23.92
CA SER A 31 -29.68 8.78 -24.64
C SER A 31 -30.21 10.09 -24.05
N VAL A 32 -29.83 11.21 -24.67
CA VAL A 32 -30.12 12.56 -24.18
C VAL A 32 -31.62 12.78 -24.01
N PHE A 33 -32.05 13.00 -22.77
CA PHE A 33 -33.30 13.68 -22.49
C PHE A 33 -33.06 15.17 -22.74
N ASP A 34 -33.84 15.80 -23.62
CA ASP A 34 -33.55 17.15 -24.12
C ASP A 34 -33.60 18.20 -22.99
N GLY A 35 -32.43 18.74 -22.66
CA GLY A 35 -32.20 19.66 -21.55
C GLY A 35 -30.89 20.41 -21.77
N GLN A 36 -30.96 21.54 -22.47
CA GLN A 36 -29.80 22.38 -22.81
C GLN A 36 -29.11 22.94 -21.56
N VAL A 37 -28.07 22.26 -21.07
CA VAL A 37 -27.11 22.80 -20.09
C VAL A 37 -25.78 23.04 -20.79
N SER A 38 -25.65 24.20 -21.42
CA SER A 38 -24.41 24.64 -22.04
C SER A 38 -23.38 25.06 -20.98
N SER A 39 -22.66 24.09 -20.40
CA SER A 39 -21.49 24.39 -19.57
C SER A 39 -20.37 24.96 -20.45
N PRO A 40 -19.83 26.16 -20.17
CA PRO A 40 -18.70 26.72 -20.92
C PRO A 40 -17.34 26.15 -20.47
N PHE A 41 -17.32 25.19 -19.55
CA PHE A 41 -16.10 24.62 -18.99
C PHE A 41 -15.75 23.28 -19.65
N THR A 42 -14.86 23.32 -20.65
CA THR A 42 -14.07 22.16 -21.04
C THR A 42 -12.96 21.97 -20.02
N GLN A 43 -13.14 21.06 -19.07
CA GLN A 43 -12.07 20.67 -18.14
C GLN A 43 -11.17 19.63 -18.79
N SER A 44 -9.88 19.96 -18.95
CA SER A 44 -8.86 18.96 -19.29
C SER A 44 -8.57 18.12 -18.05
N ILE A 45 -8.80 16.81 -18.13
CA ILE A 45 -8.42 15.84 -17.11
C ILE A 45 -7.18 15.11 -17.62
N THR A 46 -6.10 15.11 -16.83
CA THR A 46 -4.95 14.23 -17.04
C THR A 46 -5.16 12.99 -16.19
N ILE A 47 -5.21 11.82 -16.80
CA ILE A 47 -5.25 10.54 -16.09
C ILE A 47 -3.83 9.97 -16.13
N TYR A 48 -3.22 9.79 -14.95
CA TYR A 48 -1.99 9.02 -14.80
C TYR A 48 -2.38 7.58 -14.49
N ASN A 49 -1.94 6.62 -15.31
CA ASN A 49 -2.16 5.20 -15.05
C ASN A 49 -0.88 4.59 -14.45
N PRO A 50 -0.80 4.36 -13.12
CA PRO A 50 0.40 3.75 -12.51
C PRO A 50 0.62 2.30 -12.95
N TYR A 51 -0.34 1.70 -13.67
CA TYR A 51 -0.27 0.35 -14.22
C TYR A 51 -0.16 0.33 -15.76
N GLU A 52 0.26 1.42 -16.41
CA GLU A 52 0.40 1.46 -17.88
C GLU A 52 1.43 0.45 -18.42
N GLU A 53 2.49 0.16 -17.65
CA GLU A 53 3.51 -0.82 -18.00
C GLU A 53 3.19 -2.26 -17.53
N VAL A 54 2.01 -2.50 -16.93
CA VAL A 54 1.64 -3.81 -16.38
C VAL A 54 0.89 -4.65 -17.42
N ASP A 55 1.53 -5.71 -17.90
CA ASP A 55 0.87 -6.76 -18.67
C ASP A 55 0.03 -7.66 -17.74
N PHE A 56 -1.24 -7.28 -17.57
CA PHE A 56 -2.22 -7.95 -16.73
C PHE A 56 -2.55 -9.40 -17.14
N ASP A 57 -2.23 -9.83 -18.37
CA ASP A 57 -2.35 -11.23 -18.81
C ASP A 57 -1.14 -12.08 -18.37
N SER A 58 -0.06 -11.45 -17.90
CA SER A 58 1.20 -12.10 -17.48
C SER A 58 1.42 -12.19 -15.96
N VAL A 59 0.71 -11.37 -15.16
CA VAL A 59 0.88 -11.30 -13.71
C VAL A 59 0.06 -12.34 -12.96
N TYR A 60 0.55 -12.72 -11.77
CA TYR A 60 -0.23 -13.52 -10.82
C TYR A 60 -1.12 -12.61 -9.96
N TYR A 61 -2.35 -13.05 -9.75
CA TYR A 61 -3.32 -12.38 -8.87
C TYR A 61 -3.32 -13.06 -7.51
N TYR A 62 -3.06 -12.30 -6.46
CA TYR A 62 -3.05 -12.79 -5.08
C TYR A 62 -4.03 -12.00 -4.23
N LYS A 63 -4.89 -12.69 -3.50
CA LYS A 63 -5.83 -12.09 -2.56
C LYS A 63 -5.14 -11.90 -1.21
N ALA A 64 -4.85 -10.65 -0.87
CA ALA A 64 -4.16 -10.27 0.37
C ALA A 64 -5.12 -9.67 1.40
N ASN A 65 -4.91 -9.98 2.69
CA ASN A 65 -5.27 -9.06 3.77
C ASN A 65 -4.01 -8.67 4.53
N LEU A 66 -3.76 -7.37 4.63
CA LEU A 66 -2.58 -6.78 5.27
C LEU A 66 -2.95 -5.97 6.53
N HIS A 67 -4.18 -6.14 7.03
CA HIS A 67 -4.70 -5.48 8.20
C HIS A 67 -5.81 -6.33 8.88
N THR A 68 -5.45 -7.05 9.94
CA THR A 68 -6.42 -7.79 10.79
C THR A 68 -5.87 -7.98 12.21
N HIS A 69 -6.78 -8.07 13.18
CA HIS A 69 -6.46 -8.16 14.61
C HIS A 69 -6.91 -9.49 15.21
N THR A 70 -6.29 -9.87 16.31
CA THR A 70 -6.55 -11.09 17.10
C THR A 70 -6.79 -10.72 18.57
N THR A 71 -7.03 -11.72 19.42
CA THR A 71 -7.08 -11.55 20.88
C THR A 71 -5.77 -11.07 21.52
N GLU A 72 -4.66 -11.04 20.79
CA GLU A 72 -3.41 -10.40 21.24
C GLU A 72 -3.49 -8.84 21.25
N SER A 73 -4.52 -8.23 20.65
CA SER A 73 -4.84 -6.81 20.89
C SER A 73 -6.32 -6.52 21.19
N ASP A 74 -7.16 -6.28 20.18
CA ASP A 74 -8.59 -5.97 20.32
C ASP A 74 -9.50 -6.78 19.37
N GLY A 75 -8.95 -7.76 18.65
CA GLY A 75 -9.69 -8.73 17.88
C GLY A 75 -10.52 -9.67 18.76
N SER A 76 -11.50 -10.35 18.15
CA SER A 76 -12.46 -11.21 18.85
C SER A 76 -12.22 -12.71 18.68
N ASN A 77 -11.12 -13.10 18.03
CA ASN A 77 -10.75 -14.47 17.69
C ASN A 77 -9.25 -14.69 17.91
N ASP A 78 -8.89 -15.90 18.31
CA ASP A 78 -7.49 -16.25 18.59
C ASP A 78 -6.65 -16.29 17.29
N PRO A 79 -5.32 -16.08 17.34
CA PRO A 79 -4.49 -15.98 16.13
C PRO A 79 -4.62 -17.17 15.18
N ASN A 80 -4.76 -18.38 15.72
CA ASN A 80 -5.02 -19.59 14.93
C ASN A 80 -6.39 -19.57 14.25
N GLU A 81 -7.47 -19.21 14.96
CA GLU A 81 -8.81 -19.06 14.38
C GLU A 81 -8.81 -18.06 13.22
N VAL A 82 -8.06 -16.95 13.37
CA VAL A 82 -7.91 -15.94 12.33
C VAL A 82 -7.16 -16.50 11.12
N ILE A 83 -6.03 -17.18 11.31
CA ILE A 83 -5.24 -17.81 10.22
C ILE A 83 -6.09 -18.82 9.45
N TYR A 84 -6.73 -19.77 10.14
CA TYR A 84 -7.58 -20.77 9.51
C TYR A 84 -8.81 -20.13 8.83
N HIS A 85 -9.44 -19.10 9.41
CA HIS A 85 -10.58 -18.43 8.78
C HIS A 85 -10.21 -17.79 7.42
N TYR A 86 -9.08 -17.09 7.35
CA TYR A 86 -8.63 -16.46 6.10
C TYR A 86 -8.19 -17.49 5.04
N HIS A 87 -7.70 -18.67 5.47
CA HIS A 87 -7.49 -19.84 4.61
C HIS A 87 -8.84 -20.46 4.16
N ASP A 88 -9.55 -21.16 5.06
CA ASP A 88 -10.69 -22.04 4.78
C ASP A 88 -11.89 -21.31 4.14
N ILE A 89 -12.22 -20.15 4.68
CA ILE A 89 -13.46 -19.41 4.35
C ILE A 89 -13.13 -18.18 3.51
N GLY A 90 -12.00 -17.53 3.81
CA GLY A 90 -11.52 -16.38 3.08
C GLY A 90 -10.94 -16.73 1.70
N ASN A 91 -10.30 -17.89 1.53
CA ASN A 91 -9.47 -18.22 0.36
C ASN A 91 -8.51 -17.06 0.02
N TYR A 92 -7.66 -16.70 0.98
CA TYR A 92 -6.58 -15.72 0.79
C TYR A 92 -5.25 -16.41 0.47
N ASP A 93 -4.42 -15.76 -0.35
CA ASP A 93 -3.08 -16.22 -0.70
C ASP A 93 -2.00 -15.54 0.16
N ILE A 94 -2.31 -14.36 0.71
CA ILE A 94 -1.40 -13.57 1.55
C ILE A 94 -2.16 -13.04 2.77
N LEU A 95 -1.57 -13.16 3.96
CA LEU A 95 -2.14 -12.63 5.20
C LEU A 95 -1.05 -12.05 6.11
N SER A 96 -1.34 -10.88 6.68
CA SER A 96 -0.60 -10.32 7.83
C SER A 96 -1.56 -10.10 8.99
N ILE A 97 -1.23 -10.65 10.15
CA ILE A 97 -1.83 -10.24 11.42
C ILE A 97 -1.09 -8.96 11.84
N THR A 98 -1.84 -7.95 12.28
CA THR A 98 -1.32 -6.60 12.53
C THR A 98 -1.87 -6.04 13.84
N ASP A 99 -1.71 -6.77 14.94
CA ASP A 99 -2.21 -6.36 16.25
C ASP A 99 -1.64 -5.00 16.73
N HIS A 100 -2.38 -4.29 17.58
CA HIS A 100 -2.06 -2.91 18.00
C HIS A 100 -0.70 -2.81 18.69
N SER A 101 0.32 -2.36 17.96
CA SER A 101 1.71 -2.21 18.41
C SER A 101 2.33 -3.48 19.00
N LEU A 102 1.87 -4.64 18.51
CA LEU A 102 2.36 -5.97 18.85
C LEU A 102 2.44 -6.82 17.59
N ASN A 103 3.60 -7.40 17.32
CA ASN A 103 3.85 -8.26 16.16
C ASN A 103 3.54 -9.72 16.53
N THR A 104 2.39 -10.23 16.08
CA THR A 104 1.88 -11.58 16.38
C THR A 104 2.61 -12.61 15.50
N TRP A 105 3.88 -12.84 15.82
CA TRP A 105 4.87 -13.51 14.97
C TRP A 105 5.99 -14.18 15.79
N PRO A 106 6.49 -15.37 15.40
CA PRO A 106 6.12 -16.18 14.24
C PRO A 106 4.83 -16.98 14.45
N TRP A 107 4.11 -17.31 13.37
CA TRP A 107 2.86 -18.08 13.48
C TRP A 107 3.05 -19.51 14.02
N THR A 108 4.25 -20.08 13.94
CA THR A 108 4.60 -21.38 14.54
C THR A 108 4.42 -21.43 16.06
N ASP A 109 4.27 -20.28 16.71
CA ASP A 109 3.98 -20.20 18.15
C ASP A 109 2.46 -20.30 18.44
N TYR A 110 1.62 -20.32 17.39
CA TYR A 110 0.16 -20.29 17.44
C TYR A 110 -0.53 -21.43 16.67
N ILE A 111 0.12 -22.02 15.64
CA ILE A 111 -0.43 -23.07 14.76
C ILE A 111 0.53 -24.29 14.66
N ASP A 112 0.07 -25.45 14.17
CA ASP A 112 0.86 -26.71 14.11
C ASP A 112 1.48 -26.95 12.71
N GLU A 113 1.22 -26.05 11.77
CA GLU A 113 1.77 -26.04 10.42
C GLU A 113 3.20 -25.50 10.40
N ASN A 114 4.04 -26.09 9.54
CA ASN A 114 5.45 -25.73 9.43
C ASN A 114 5.71 -25.09 8.04
N PRO A 115 6.35 -23.92 7.95
CA PRO A 115 6.64 -23.28 6.68
C PRO A 115 7.81 -23.98 5.95
N VAL A 116 7.77 -24.00 4.62
CA VAL A 116 8.86 -24.58 3.79
C VAL A 116 9.91 -23.55 3.37
N GLU A 117 9.53 -22.28 3.31
CA GLU A 117 10.43 -21.14 3.12
C GLU A 117 10.05 -20.05 4.13
N SER A 118 11.05 -19.53 4.87
CA SER A 118 10.85 -18.56 5.94
C SER A 118 12.03 -17.59 6.06
N SER A 119 11.71 -16.31 6.25
CA SER A 119 12.64 -15.24 6.63
C SER A 119 12.39 -14.81 8.08
N SER A 120 13.00 -13.71 8.52
CA SER A 120 12.67 -13.06 9.80
C SER A 120 11.26 -12.47 9.85
N SER A 121 10.63 -12.20 8.69
CA SER A 121 9.39 -11.39 8.60
C SER A 121 8.39 -11.85 7.52
N SER A 122 8.61 -13.03 6.95
CA SER A 122 7.68 -13.70 6.03
C SER A 122 7.87 -15.21 6.06
N ALA A 123 6.82 -15.99 5.81
CA ALA A 123 6.91 -17.45 5.76
C ALA A 123 5.76 -18.04 4.92
N TYR A 124 6.07 -19.04 4.08
CA TYR A 124 5.07 -19.72 3.25
C TYR A 124 4.67 -21.07 3.85
N TYR A 125 3.40 -21.20 4.21
CA TYR A 125 2.79 -22.40 4.79
C TYR A 125 2.12 -23.21 3.67
N PRO A 126 2.70 -24.34 3.23
CA PRO A 126 2.25 -25.02 2.01
C PRO A 126 0.91 -25.73 2.18
N ASP A 127 0.65 -26.29 3.36
CA ASP A 127 -0.61 -26.98 3.67
C ASP A 127 -1.79 -26.00 3.75
N LEU A 128 -1.51 -24.71 3.99
CA LEU A 128 -2.48 -23.60 3.94
C LEU A 128 -2.45 -22.84 2.59
N ASN A 129 -1.51 -23.14 1.69
CA ASN A 129 -1.18 -22.32 0.51
C ASN A 129 -1.08 -20.81 0.82
N LEU A 130 -0.57 -20.45 2.01
CA LEU A 130 -0.69 -19.09 2.56
C LEU A 130 0.68 -18.48 2.82
N LEU A 131 0.94 -17.32 2.21
CA LEU A 131 2.09 -16.48 2.52
C LEU A 131 1.78 -15.58 3.71
N ALA A 132 2.40 -15.89 4.84
CA ALA A 132 2.37 -15.07 6.04
C ALA A 132 3.38 -13.92 5.94
N ILE A 133 2.98 -12.73 6.37
CA ILE A 133 3.83 -11.53 6.49
C ILE A 133 3.76 -11.02 7.93
N SER A 134 4.90 -10.76 8.57
CA SER A 134 4.95 -10.18 9.92
C SER A 134 4.52 -8.71 9.89
N GLY A 135 3.90 -8.25 10.97
CA GLY A 135 3.54 -6.85 11.11
C GLY A 135 2.71 -6.51 12.34
N ASN A 136 2.46 -5.21 12.49
CA ASN A 136 1.64 -4.64 13.57
C ASN A 136 1.02 -3.31 13.15
N GLU A 137 -0.19 -2.99 13.62
CA GLU A 137 -0.75 -1.64 13.48
C GLU A 137 -0.09 -0.71 14.49
N LEU A 138 0.64 0.31 14.02
CA LEU A 138 1.28 1.30 14.87
C LEU A 138 0.25 2.36 15.28
N SER A 139 -0.30 2.20 16.48
CA SER A 139 -1.56 2.83 16.93
C SER A 139 -1.39 4.19 17.63
N MET A 140 -0.21 4.81 17.57
CA MET A 140 0.10 6.05 18.28
C MET A 140 0.20 7.24 17.32
N GLY A 141 -0.58 8.30 17.58
CA GLY A 141 -0.71 9.44 16.68
C GLY A 141 -1.66 9.12 15.52
N HIS A 142 -1.17 8.43 14.49
CA HIS A 142 -1.98 7.93 13.37
C HIS A 142 -1.80 6.42 13.22
N HIS A 143 -2.90 5.66 13.10
CA HIS A 143 -2.87 4.22 12.84
C HIS A 143 -2.29 3.92 11.46
N ARG A 144 -1.37 2.96 11.37
CA ARG A 144 -0.62 2.64 10.15
C ARG A 144 0.05 1.28 10.28
N SER A 145 -0.08 0.42 9.29
CA SER A 145 0.57 -0.88 9.29
C SER A 145 2.09 -0.74 9.19
N SER A 146 2.81 -1.58 9.92
CA SER A 146 4.25 -1.78 9.79
C SER A 146 4.47 -3.23 9.42
N LEU A 147 4.90 -3.51 8.19
CA LEU A 147 4.96 -4.85 7.60
C LEU A 147 6.39 -5.25 7.23
N LEU A 148 6.64 -6.55 7.14
CA LEU A 148 7.93 -7.15 6.77
C LEU A 148 9.08 -6.80 7.76
N ASN A 149 8.75 -6.32 8.96
CA ASN A 149 9.69 -5.96 10.02
C ASN A 149 9.14 -6.35 11.41
N ASP A 150 9.96 -6.13 12.45
CA ASP A 150 9.62 -6.33 13.86
C ASP A 150 9.83 -5.02 14.66
N TYR A 151 9.10 -3.97 14.26
CA TYR A 151 9.12 -2.67 14.92
C TYR A 151 7.76 -2.38 15.58
N PRO A 152 7.56 -2.79 16.85
CA PRO A 152 6.30 -2.61 17.58
C PRO A 152 6.08 -1.19 18.10
N PHE A 153 7.15 -0.41 18.27
CA PHE A 153 7.07 0.91 18.87
C PHE A 153 6.50 1.93 17.89
N GLY A 154 5.22 2.27 18.01
CA GLY A 154 4.59 3.40 17.30
C GLY A 154 5.17 4.73 17.78
N GLY A 155 6.41 5.04 17.41
CA GLY A 155 7.21 6.10 18.03
C GLY A 155 6.49 7.44 18.06
N PHE A 156 6.62 8.17 19.17
CA PHE A 156 5.91 9.43 19.48
C PHE A 156 6.04 10.53 18.40
N PHE A 157 6.98 10.36 17.46
CA PHE A 157 7.09 11.15 16.23
C PHE A 157 6.93 10.24 15.02
N MET A 158 5.85 10.42 14.26
CA MET A 158 5.54 9.69 13.01
C MET A 158 6.75 9.57 12.06
N HIS A 159 7.53 10.66 11.89
CA HIS A 159 8.74 10.68 11.08
C HIS A 159 9.80 9.66 11.53
N PHE A 160 10.02 9.51 12.85
CA PHE A 160 10.97 8.52 13.36
C PHE A 160 10.45 7.10 13.11
N ALA A 161 9.14 6.90 13.20
CA ALA A 161 8.52 5.60 13.00
C ALA A 161 8.51 5.17 11.53
N PHE A 162 8.38 6.07 10.56
CA PHE A 162 8.56 5.75 9.13
C PHE A 162 10.04 5.57 8.78
N TRP A 163 10.91 6.46 9.27
CA TRP A 163 12.36 6.32 9.12
C TRP A 163 12.85 4.94 9.56
N LYS A 164 12.39 4.46 10.73
CA LYS A 164 12.80 3.14 11.25
C LYS A 164 12.32 1.99 10.37
N ILE A 165 11.07 2.03 9.87
CA ILE A 165 10.56 1.02 8.91
C ILE A 165 11.43 0.98 7.65
N GLN A 166 11.79 2.15 7.09
CA GLN A 166 12.67 2.24 5.92
C GLN A 166 14.08 1.68 6.21
N GLN A 167 14.64 1.94 7.41
CA GLN A 167 15.93 1.35 7.82
C GLN A 167 15.87 -0.17 8.05
N ASP A 168 14.68 -0.72 8.31
CA ASP A 168 14.45 -2.16 8.49
C ASP A 168 14.05 -2.88 7.19
N ASN A 169 14.03 -2.16 6.05
CA ASN A 169 13.48 -2.63 4.77
C ASN A 169 12.00 -3.09 4.84
N GLY A 170 11.25 -2.58 5.80
CA GLY A 170 9.81 -2.84 5.93
C GLY A 170 8.95 -1.94 5.04
N VAL A 171 7.65 -2.23 5.01
CA VAL A 171 6.64 -1.51 4.22
C VAL A 171 5.56 -0.94 5.15
N SER A 172 4.98 0.20 4.80
CA SER A 172 3.95 0.88 5.59
C SER A 172 2.89 1.53 4.71
N PHE A 173 1.67 1.64 5.23
CA PHE A 173 0.58 2.43 4.65
C PHE A 173 -0.26 3.04 5.79
N PHE A 174 -1.02 4.09 5.48
CA PHE A 174 -1.92 4.72 6.46
C PHE A 174 -3.23 3.95 6.58
N ASN A 175 -3.63 3.62 7.80
CA ASN A 175 -4.83 2.83 8.07
C ASN A 175 -6.01 3.77 8.39
N HIS A 176 -7.20 3.48 7.85
CA HIS A 176 -8.48 4.19 8.05
C HIS A 176 -8.32 5.72 8.18
N PRO A 177 -7.72 6.42 7.21
CA PRO A 177 -7.34 7.82 7.37
C PRO A 177 -8.51 8.77 7.68
N GLY A 178 -9.74 8.49 7.22
CA GLY A 178 -10.95 9.25 7.57
C GLY A 178 -11.40 9.13 9.03
N ARG A 179 -10.70 8.34 9.86
CA ARG A 179 -10.74 8.43 11.34
C ARG A 179 -10.12 9.72 11.87
N TYR A 180 -9.33 10.42 11.05
CA TYR A 180 -8.52 11.58 11.41
C TYR A 180 -8.99 12.88 10.75
N THR A 181 -8.33 13.98 11.13
CA THR A 181 -8.62 15.34 10.64
C THR A 181 -7.40 15.95 9.93
N TYR A 182 -6.67 15.11 9.18
CA TYR A 182 -5.55 15.52 8.34
C TYR A 182 -6.02 15.68 6.89
N ASP A 183 -5.47 16.66 6.18
CA ASP A 183 -5.74 16.89 4.76
C ASP A 183 -4.72 16.16 3.86
N ALA A 184 -5.01 16.06 2.56
CA ALA A 184 -4.14 15.39 1.59
C ALA A 184 -2.69 15.89 1.61
N SER A 185 -2.42 17.17 1.89
CA SER A 185 -1.05 17.71 1.94
C SER A 185 -0.25 17.19 3.14
N TRP A 186 -0.92 16.85 4.23
CA TRP A 186 -0.29 16.18 5.37
C TRP A 186 0.15 14.75 5.02
N TYR A 187 -0.64 14.02 4.24
CA TYR A 187 -0.26 12.68 3.77
C TYR A 187 0.83 12.76 2.70
N GLN A 188 0.71 13.68 1.73
CA GLN A 188 1.71 13.93 0.69
C GLN A 188 3.12 14.12 1.27
N HIS A 189 3.24 14.91 2.34
CA HIS A 189 4.54 15.12 3.02
C HIS A 189 5.23 13.79 3.41
N TYR A 190 4.48 12.75 3.78
CA TYR A 190 5.07 11.46 4.13
C TYR A 190 5.41 10.60 2.92
N PHE A 191 4.66 10.70 1.82
CA PHE A 191 5.06 10.10 0.54
C PHE A 191 6.34 10.75 0.00
N ASP A 192 6.42 12.09 0.02
CA ASP A 192 7.59 12.87 -0.42
C ASP A 192 8.88 12.60 0.39
N TRP A 193 8.77 12.10 1.63
CA TRP A 193 9.89 11.90 2.55
C TRP A 193 10.27 10.44 2.79
N PHE A 194 9.39 9.49 2.46
CA PHE A 194 9.52 8.07 2.79
C PHE A 194 9.00 7.17 1.64
N ASP A 195 9.16 7.61 0.40
CA ASP A 195 8.77 6.92 -0.85
C ASP A 195 9.27 5.47 -0.93
N ASP A 196 10.49 5.20 -0.45
CA ASP A 196 11.05 3.84 -0.30
C ASP A 196 10.19 2.86 0.53
N CYS A 197 9.29 3.33 1.41
CA CYS A 197 8.54 2.45 2.33
C CYS A 197 7.06 2.78 2.54
N VAL A 198 6.59 3.99 2.24
CA VAL A 198 5.18 4.40 2.42
C VAL A 198 4.43 4.24 1.10
N VAL A 199 3.72 3.12 0.96
CA VAL A 199 3.21 2.66 -0.34
C VAL A 199 1.74 2.97 -0.60
N GLY A 200 1.01 3.55 0.36
CA GLY A 200 -0.37 4.00 0.13
C GLY A 200 -1.17 4.34 1.38
N VAL A 201 -2.49 4.40 1.21
CA VAL A 201 -3.50 4.51 2.28
C VAL A 201 -4.59 3.44 2.07
N GLU A 202 -5.27 3.04 3.14
CA GLU A 202 -6.51 2.25 3.00
C GLU A 202 -7.62 3.11 2.39
N VAL A 203 -8.12 2.75 1.21
CA VAL A 203 -9.29 3.40 0.56
C VAL A 203 -10.63 2.68 0.83
N PHE A 204 -10.58 1.60 1.63
CA PHE A 204 -11.74 0.81 2.05
C PHE A 204 -11.37 0.01 3.31
N ASN A 205 -11.93 0.39 4.47
CA ASN A 205 -11.70 -0.30 5.75
C ASN A 205 -13.04 -0.70 6.41
N GLN A 206 -13.06 -1.89 7.03
CA GLN A 206 -14.17 -2.46 7.83
C GLN A 206 -15.59 -2.19 7.27
N GLY A 207 -15.81 -2.52 6.00
CA GLY A 207 -17.13 -2.42 5.34
C GLY A 207 -17.50 -1.00 4.90
N ASP A 208 -16.52 -0.23 4.42
CA ASP A 208 -16.62 1.19 4.08
C ASP A 208 -16.99 2.09 5.27
N ARG A 209 -16.32 1.89 6.43
CA ARG A 209 -16.54 2.70 7.64
C ARG A 209 -16.29 4.20 7.41
N TYR A 210 -15.33 4.53 6.54
CA TYR A 210 -14.92 5.89 6.21
C TYR A 210 -14.98 6.11 4.69
N PRO A 211 -16.18 6.33 4.09
CA PRO A 211 -16.35 6.39 2.63
C PRO A 211 -15.57 7.50 1.92
N THR A 212 -15.04 8.46 2.68
CA THR A 212 -14.19 9.58 2.21
C THR A 212 -12.75 9.18 1.93
N ASP A 213 -12.28 8.02 2.39
CA ASP A 213 -10.87 7.62 2.25
C ASP A 213 -10.43 7.51 0.78
N ARG A 214 -11.37 7.17 -0.12
CA ARG A 214 -11.19 7.21 -1.58
C ARG A 214 -11.01 8.62 -2.15
N ILE A 215 -11.72 9.61 -1.59
CA ILE A 215 -11.62 11.01 -2.02
C ILE A 215 -10.29 11.59 -1.56
N LEU A 216 -9.87 11.26 -0.33
CA LEU A 216 -8.55 11.63 0.18
C LEU A 216 -7.43 11.06 -0.70
N TRP A 217 -7.56 9.81 -1.16
CA TRP A 217 -6.61 9.21 -2.10
C TRP A 217 -6.58 9.95 -3.45
N ASP A 218 -7.74 10.31 -4.01
CA ASP A 218 -7.82 11.10 -5.25
C ASP A 218 -7.31 12.56 -5.08
N GLU A 219 -7.17 13.06 -3.85
CA GLU A 219 -6.60 14.38 -3.51
C GLU A 219 -5.07 14.37 -3.29
N ILE A 220 -4.44 13.21 -3.11
CA ILE A 220 -2.98 13.04 -2.95
C ILE A 220 -2.32 13.02 -4.36
N ASN A 221 -1.23 13.79 -4.54
CA ASN A 221 -0.66 14.16 -5.86
C ASN A 221 0.88 14.34 -5.81
#